data_AF-A0A0G4ETU0-F1
#
_entry.id   AF-A0A0G4ETU0-F1
#
_cell.length_a   1.000
_cell.length_b   1.000
_cell.length_c   1.000
_cell.angle_alpha   90.00
_cell.angle_beta   90.00
_cell.angle_gamma   90.00
#
_symmetry.space_group_name_H-M   'P 1'
#
loop_
_entity.id
_entity.type
_entity.pdbx_description
1 polymer ?
#
loop_
_entity_poly.entity_id
_entity_poly.type
_entity_poly.pdbx_seq_one_letter_code
_entity_poly.pdbx_strand_id
1 'polypeptide(L)'
;MASWRDRTHCASALLFAGVFGQRGAMAAAASSSAAADLPQPQMLPSSHERYKNGTRVWMVTAKREKGTQEWVTADVYRTEETNGATRVSMREVEGTEEFTVVVPHQAKASPHGQQVHKGFRFVKTVPVEQLVDEDTDSGTPRLFKLPQEVEKGVLFPLLGGDLAISLARVRTTCRLGGERVSADLLRSLIDTQLTGKGLKDIISYDLPSVGQLQRLLHIIQQSGEWAATVPIIRVAKHQGRGGGRLPIELDSADVYGVGSRAVFDGRCEALRQLSLIGHYVGVTLRRVNGEERLGGEGLTIHTPDTLPADHPYRDGYDSANPVCQIGICEYASVRDAVLLEMCWGGSVVADQLVLQDEDAPSYERLTSLATQQPPVWKCHTIGTSHLGLGTELERFYRVIVLHGDQPHHTLFEATIYIRSNPTFAHAFLYTTERPVDGKEGAATFPQTVRVARQLMGDDAVVAFGNQLDVAVDKH
;
A
#
# COMPACT_ATOMS: atom_id res chain seq x y z
N MET A 1 -19.74 -11.71 24.22
CA MET A 1 -18.46 -11.77 24.97
C MET A 1 -18.17 -13.22 25.34
N ALA A 2 -17.86 -14.04 24.34
CA ALA A 2 -17.50 -15.43 24.52
C ALA A 2 -15.97 -15.56 24.45
N SER A 3 -15.46 -16.34 25.40
CA SER A 3 -14.08 -16.71 25.69
C SER A 3 -13.16 -16.86 24.46
N TRP A 4 -12.15 -16.01 24.37
CA TRP A 4 -11.03 -16.06 23.40
C TRP A 4 -9.82 -16.85 23.96
N ARG A 5 -10.05 -17.88 24.80
CA ARG A 5 -8.98 -18.55 25.58
C ARG A 5 -8.47 -19.89 25.07
N ASP A 6 -8.97 -20.46 23.97
CA ASP A 6 -8.36 -21.65 23.36
C ASP A 6 -7.70 -21.32 22.02
N ARG A 7 -6.49 -20.76 22.09
CA ARG A 7 -5.52 -20.78 20.98
C ARG A 7 -4.41 -21.79 21.32
N THR A 8 -4.69 -23.06 21.11
CA THR A 8 -3.70 -24.16 21.22
C THR A 8 -3.60 -25.01 19.97
N HIS A 9 -4.31 -24.71 18.89
CA HIS A 9 -4.35 -25.59 17.70
C HIS A 9 -3.42 -25.22 16.53
N CYS A 10 -2.43 -24.34 16.72
CA CYS A 10 -1.31 -24.18 15.77
C CYS A 10 0.08 -24.23 16.42
N ALA A 11 0.19 -24.68 17.68
CA ALA A 11 1.47 -25.15 18.19
C ALA A 11 1.70 -26.58 17.70
N SER A 12 2.50 -26.74 16.65
CA SER A 12 3.04 -28.03 16.23
C SER A 12 3.70 -28.71 17.44
N ALA A 13 3.11 -29.80 17.94
CA ALA A 13 3.79 -30.74 18.81
C ALA A 13 4.81 -31.53 17.98
N LEU A 14 5.99 -30.96 17.76
CA LEU A 14 7.17 -31.67 17.29
C LEU A 14 8.01 -32.05 18.52
N LEU A 15 7.90 -33.30 18.95
CA LEU A 15 8.83 -33.93 19.88
C LEU A 15 10.18 -34.14 19.19
N PHE A 16 11.16 -33.27 19.44
CA PHE A 16 12.56 -33.56 19.13
C PHE A 16 13.26 -34.07 20.39
N ALA A 17 13.54 -35.38 20.40
CA ALA A 17 14.51 -35.97 21.30
C ALA A 17 15.92 -35.50 20.86
N GLY A 18 16.61 -34.81 21.76
CA GLY A 18 17.96 -34.31 21.51
C GLY A 18 18.99 -35.43 21.46
N VAL A 19 19.79 -35.45 20.40
CA VAL A 19 21.08 -36.13 20.36
C VAL A 19 22.13 -35.06 20.03
N PHE A 20 22.98 -34.78 21.02
CA PHE A 20 24.16 -33.95 20.91
C PHE A 20 25.17 -34.61 19.95
N GLY A 21 25.71 -33.84 18.99
CA GLY A 21 26.72 -34.34 18.05
C GLY A 21 27.52 -33.24 17.36
N GLN A 22 28.61 -32.83 18.02
CA GLN A 22 29.90 -32.35 17.52
C GLN A 22 30.01 -31.25 16.43
N ARG A 23 30.77 -30.22 16.86
CA ARG A 23 31.53 -29.23 16.08
C ARG A 23 32.35 -29.84 14.94
N GLY A 24 32.26 -29.22 13.77
CA GLY A 24 33.27 -29.31 12.70
C GLY A 24 33.46 -27.92 12.07
N ALA A 25 34.65 -27.35 12.25
CA ALA A 25 35.07 -26.11 11.61
C ALA A 25 35.46 -26.39 10.14
N MET A 26 35.08 -25.52 9.19
CA MET A 26 35.78 -25.43 7.91
C MET A 26 35.86 -23.98 7.38
N ALA A 27 37.12 -23.55 7.33
CA ALA A 27 37.84 -22.78 6.32
C ALA A 27 37.07 -21.84 5.37
N ALA A 28 37.53 -20.58 5.39
CA ALA A 28 37.32 -19.56 4.39
C ALA A 28 37.98 -19.90 3.04
N ALA A 29 37.29 -19.57 1.95
CA ALA A 29 37.87 -19.43 0.63
C ALA A 29 37.49 -18.05 0.08
N ALA A 30 38.50 -17.20 -0.10
CA ALA A 30 38.39 -15.94 -0.82
C ALA A 30 38.38 -16.23 -2.33
N SER A 31 37.52 -15.53 -3.08
CA SER A 31 37.64 -15.48 -4.54
C SER A 31 37.31 -14.08 -5.05
N SER A 32 38.10 -13.68 -6.02
CA SER A 32 38.35 -12.31 -6.47
C SER A 32 37.48 -11.86 -7.65
N SER A 33 37.16 -10.56 -7.65
CA SER A 33 37.15 -9.64 -8.80
C SER A 33 36.44 -10.05 -10.09
N ALA A 34 35.30 -9.39 -10.35
CA ALA A 34 34.90 -9.02 -11.71
C ALA A 34 34.37 -7.58 -11.70
N ALA A 35 35.10 -6.67 -12.34
CA ALA A 35 34.67 -5.31 -12.62
C ALA A 35 33.69 -5.35 -13.80
N ALA A 36 32.47 -4.88 -13.59
CA ALA A 36 31.46 -4.73 -14.63
C ALA A 36 31.29 -3.26 -15.02
N ASP A 37 31.08 -3.06 -16.31
CA ASP A 37 31.14 -1.82 -17.08
C ASP A 37 30.26 -0.67 -16.56
N LEU A 38 30.82 0.54 -16.62
CA LEU A 38 30.10 1.79 -16.42
C LEU A 38 29.24 2.11 -17.65
N PRO A 39 27.96 2.53 -17.49
CA PRO A 39 27.12 2.91 -18.61
C PRO A 39 27.63 4.19 -19.29
N GLN A 40 27.62 4.19 -20.63
CA GLN A 40 27.94 5.36 -21.44
C GLN A 40 27.00 6.53 -21.15
N PRO A 41 27.48 7.79 -21.20
CA PRO A 41 26.64 8.97 -20.98
C PRO A 41 25.61 9.11 -22.11
N GLN A 42 24.33 9.22 -21.74
CA GLN A 42 23.25 9.57 -22.65
C GLN A 42 23.55 10.94 -23.31
N MET A 43 23.52 11.00 -24.64
CA MET A 43 23.56 12.27 -25.38
C MET A 43 22.30 13.09 -25.05
N LEU A 44 22.50 14.24 -24.41
CA LEU A 44 21.44 15.22 -24.18
C LEU A 44 21.00 15.84 -25.53
N PRO A 45 19.71 16.19 -25.70
CA PRO A 45 19.21 16.87 -26.88
C PRO A 45 19.99 18.18 -27.13
N SER A 46 20.18 18.52 -28.41
CA SER A 46 20.95 19.70 -28.81
C SER A 46 20.41 20.97 -28.13
N SER A 47 21.32 21.84 -27.70
CA SER A 47 21.03 23.10 -27.00
C SER A 47 20.02 24.02 -27.72
N HIS A 48 19.87 23.88 -29.04
CA HIS A 48 18.92 24.64 -29.84
C HIS A 48 17.45 24.35 -29.48
N GLU A 49 17.12 23.18 -28.94
CA GLU A 49 15.73 22.88 -28.55
C GLU A 49 15.35 23.41 -27.16
N ARG A 50 16.35 23.76 -26.33
CA ARG A 50 16.14 24.14 -24.93
C ARG A 50 15.58 25.56 -24.76
N TYR A 51 15.81 26.44 -25.72
CA TYR A 51 15.45 27.86 -25.64
C TYR A 51 14.58 28.25 -26.85
N LYS A 52 13.29 28.45 -26.63
CA LYS A 52 12.32 28.83 -27.69
C LYS A 52 11.73 30.21 -27.41
N ASN A 53 11.27 30.89 -28.46
CA ASN A 53 10.49 32.14 -28.32
C ASN A 53 9.29 31.91 -27.38
N GLY A 54 9.03 32.89 -26.51
CA GLY A 54 8.01 32.79 -25.46
C GLY A 54 8.51 32.24 -24.11
N THR A 55 9.83 32.10 -23.92
CA THR A 55 10.40 31.68 -22.63
C THR A 55 10.23 32.81 -21.60
N ARG A 56 9.60 32.53 -20.45
CA ARG A 56 9.52 33.48 -19.33
C ARG A 56 10.83 33.54 -18.56
N VAL A 57 11.25 34.75 -18.22
CA VAL A 57 12.49 35.02 -17.51
C VAL A 57 12.23 35.99 -16.35
N TRP A 58 12.83 35.74 -15.19
CA TRP A 58 12.68 36.64 -14.04
C TRP A 58 13.62 37.82 -14.18
N MET A 59 13.09 39.03 -14.32
CA MET A 59 13.91 40.22 -14.60
C MET A 59 14.58 40.76 -13.33
N VAL A 60 15.91 40.78 -13.31
CA VAL A 60 16.70 41.40 -12.25
C VAL A 60 17.70 42.38 -12.86
N THR A 61 17.22 43.49 -13.41
CA THR A 61 18.09 44.54 -13.92
C THR A 61 18.35 45.61 -12.86
N ALA A 62 19.53 46.25 -12.93
CA ALA A 62 19.86 47.39 -12.06
C ALA A 62 19.16 48.69 -12.46
N LYS A 63 18.41 48.67 -13.57
CA LYS A 63 17.61 49.81 -14.05
C LYS A 63 16.25 49.87 -13.38
N ARG A 64 15.77 48.77 -12.78
CA ARG A 64 14.53 48.71 -12.01
C ARG A 64 14.81 48.81 -10.52
N GLU A 65 13.95 49.53 -9.81
CA GLU A 65 14.07 49.66 -8.36
C GLU A 65 14.04 48.31 -7.65
N LYS A 66 14.81 48.19 -6.57
CA LYS A 66 14.88 46.95 -5.78
C LYS A 66 13.51 46.70 -5.14
N GLY A 67 12.79 45.69 -5.61
CA GLY A 67 11.44 45.34 -5.16
C GLY A 67 10.37 45.41 -6.26
N THR A 68 10.69 45.97 -7.43
CA THR A 68 9.79 46.01 -8.61
C THR A 68 10.17 44.96 -9.67
N GLN A 69 10.79 43.87 -9.24
CA GLN A 69 11.16 42.76 -10.12
C GLN A 69 9.90 41.99 -10.51
N GLU A 70 9.74 41.72 -11.80
CA GLU A 70 8.59 41.01 -12.35
C GLU A 70 9.02 39.93 -13.34
N TRP A 71 8.09 39.00 -13.60
CA TRP A 71 8.24 37.98 -14.63
C TRP A 71 7.87 38.59 -15.97
N VAL A 72 8.84 38.66 -16.90
CA VAL A 72 8.58 39.15 -18.26
C VAL A 72 8.70 38.02 -19.27
N THR A 73 8.03 38.18 -20.40
CA THR A 73 8.19 37.30 -21.56
C THR A 73 9.37 37.81 -22.38
N ALA A 74 10.29 36.92 -22.77
CA ALA A 74 11.40 37.28 -23.63
C ALA A 74 11.42 36.43 -24.91
N ASP A 75 11.79 37.09 -26.01
CA ASP A 75 12.10 36.48 -27.29
C ASP A 75 13.58 36.10 -27.32
N VAL A 76 13.87 34.83 -27.61
CA VAL A 76 15.24 34.35 -27.82
C VAL A 76 15.58 34.57 -29.30
N TYR A 77 16.30 35.64 -29.59
CA TYR A 77 16.57 36.02 -30.98
C TYR A 77 17.91 35.48 -31.52
N ARG A 78 18.82 35.05 -30.63
CA ARG A 78 20.12 34.48 -31.03
C ARG A 78 20.61 33.45 -30.03
N THR A 79 21.08 32.32 -30.52
CA THR A 79 21.86 31.35 -29.74
C THR A 79 23.19 31.11 -30.44
N GLU A 80 24.28 31.11 -29.67
CA GLU A 80 25.62 30.82 -30.15
C GLU A 80 26.25 29.72 -29.30
N GLU A 81 26.74 28.68 -29.94
CA GLU A 81 27.55 27.67 -29.27
C GLU A 81 28.95 28.20 -28.98
N THR A 82 29.42 27.99 -27.75
CA THR A 82 30.77 28.30 -27.30
C THR A 82 31.40 27.05 -26.70
N ASN A 83 32.73 27.03 -26.50
CA ASN A 83 33.43 25.85 -25.98
C ASN A 83 32.95 25.49 -24.55
N GLY A 84 31.95 24.61 -24.47
CA GLY A 84 31.36 24.10 -23.23
C GLY A 84 30.15 24.87 -22.70
N ALA A 85 29.60 25.83 -23.47
CA ALA A 85 28.42 26.60 -23.06
C ALA A 85 27.63 27.13 -24.26
N THR A 86 26.34 27.42 -24.07
CA THR A 86 25.49 28.10 -25.05
C THR A 86 25.29 29.55 -24.62
N ARG A 87 25.68 30.50 -25.46
CA ARG A 87 25.33 31.92 -25.30
C ARG A 87 23.93 32.15 -25.87
N VAL A 88 23.03 32.71 -25.07
CA VAL A 88 21.65 32.99 -25.42
C VAL A 88 21.41 34.49 -25.31
N SER A 89 21.04 35.13 -26.42
CA SER A 89 20.62 36.53 -26.46
C SER A 89 19.10 36.62 -26.54
N MET A 90 18.54 37.45 -25.67
CA MET A 90 17.11 37.59 -25.47
C MET A 90 16.72 39.07 -25.45
N ARG A 91 15.48 39.35 -25.87
CA ARG A 91 14.86 40.68 -25.78
C ARG A 91 13.51 40.58 -25.09
N GLU A 92 13.17 41.54 -24.24
CA GLU A 92 11.82 41.61 -23.66
C GLU A 92 10.77 41.81 -24.76
N VAL A 93 9.69 41.02 -24.73
CA VAL A 93 8.55 41.18 -25.64
C VAL A 93 7.82 42.46 -25.22
N GLU A 94 7.68 43.41 -26.14
CA GLU A 94 7.15 44.78 -25.90
C GLU A 94 8.06 45.73 -25.09
N GLY A 95 9.26 45.27 -24.70
CA GLY A 95 10.26 46.07 -24.00
C GLY A 95 11.39 46.59 -24.89
N THR A 96 12.31 47.36 -24.30
CA THR A 96 13.54 47.84 -24.97
C THR A 96 14.80 47.19 -24.40
N GLU A 97 14.66 46.27 -23.43
CA GLU A 97 15.80 45.64 -22.79
C GLU A 97 16.26 44.39 -23.55
N GLU A 98 17.51 44.40 -23.98
CA GLU A 98 18.22 43.24 -24.52
C GLU A 98 19.29 42.75 -23.54
N PHE A 99 19.55 41.45 -23.55
CA PHE A 99 20.59 40.87 -22.71
C PHE A 99 21.12 39.55 -23.28
N THR A 100 22.30 39.15 -22.81
CA THR A 100 23.00 37.95 -23.27
C THR A 100 23.51 37.16 -22.07
N VAL A 101 23.20 35.86 -22.01
CA VAL A 101 23.60 34.94 -20.92
C VAL A 101 24.38 33.77 -21.49
N VAL A 102 25.44 33.33 -20.81
CA VAL A 102 26.21 32.14 -21.18
C VAL A 102 25.82 30.99 -20.24
N VAL A 103 25.30 29.90 -20.79
CA VAL A 103 24.81 28.74 -20.03
C VAL A 103 25.74 27.53 -20.26
N PRO A 104 26.46 27.04 -19.24
CA PRO A 104 27.35 25.89 -19.41
C PRO A 104 26.57 24.60 -19.73
N HIS A 105 27.14 23.75 -20.59
CA HIS A 105 26.51 22.47 -20.99
C HIS A 105 26.47 21.43 -19.87
N GLN A 106 27.45 21.48 -18.96
CA GLN A 106 27.52 20.61 -17.79
C GLN A 106 27.51 21.46 -16.52
N ALA A 107 26.50 21.25 -15.67
CA ALA A 107 26.41 21.88 -14.36
C ALA A 107 27.42 21.23 -13.39
N LYS A 108 28.68 21.67 -13.39
CA LYS A 108 29.62 21.33 -12.32
C LYS A 108 29.30 22.19 -11.11
N ALA A 109 28.54 21.61 -10.17
CA ALA A 109 28.02 22.23 -8.96
C ALA A 109 27.00 23.36 -9.21
N SER A 110 26.04 23.49 -8.27
CA SER A 110 25.00 24.51 -8.34
C SER A 110 25.64 25.91 -8.45
N PRO A 111 25.13 26.82 -9.31
CA PRO A 111 25.70 28.16 -9.51
C PRO A 111 25.48 29.11 -8.32
N HIS A 112 25.31 28.60 -7.10
CA HIS A 112 25.05 29.37 -5.89
C HIS A 112 26.31 30.04 -5.29
N GLY A 113 27.47 29.92 -5.93
CA GLY A 113 28.70 30.59 -5.54
C GLY A 113 29.18 31.60 -6.57
N GLN A 114 29.01 32.89 -6.26
CA GLN A 114 29.72 34.02 -6.85
C GLN A 114 29.73 34.13 -8.38
N GLN A 115 28.64 34.66 -8.94
CA GLN A 115 28.73 35.68 -10.00
C GLN A 115 27.43 36.49 -10.00
N VAL A 116 27.46 37.64 -9.33
CA VAL A 116 26.39 38.65 -9.44
C VAL A 116 26.64 39.41 -10.74
N HIS A 117 26.15 38.86 -11.86
CA HIS A 117 25.93 39.67 -13.05
C HIS A 117 24.48 40.15 -13.04
N LYS A 118 24.29 41.46 -13.25
CA LYS A 118 22.98 42.10 -13.44
C LYS A 118 22.23 41.36 -14.56
N GLY A 119 21.07 40.76 -14.29
CA GLY A 119 20.34 39.98 -15.30
C GLY A 119 19.38 38.92 -14.75
N PHE A 120 18.82 38.14 -15.66
CA PHE A 120 17.65 37.29 -15.40
C PHE A 120 17.97 35.97 -14.67
N ARG A 121 16.98 35.44 -13.94
CA ARG A 121 17.02 34.07 -13.38
C ARG A 121 16.11 33.14 -14.18
N PHE A 122 16.68 32.10 -14.78
CA PHE A 122 15.94 31.05 -15.49
C PHE A 122 15.29 30.10 -14.47
N VAL A 123 13.96 29.91 -14.57
CA VAL A 123 13.22 28.88 -13.84
C VAL A 123 12.37 28.15 -14.86
N LYS A 124 12.54 26.83 -14.89
CA LYS A 124 11.96 25.84 -15.81
C LYS A 124 10.55 26.15 -16.33
N THR A 125 10.32 25.89 -17.62
CA THR A 125 9.06 26.08 -18.35
C THR A 125 7.93 25.19 -17.81
N VAL A 126 6.78 25.78 -17.50
CA VAL A 126 5.48 25.08 -17.37
C VAL A 126 4.50 25.79 -18.29
N PRO A 127 3.85 25.11 -19.25
CA PRO A 127 2.75 25.69 -20.02
C PRO A 127 1.49 25.71 -19.15
N VAL A 128 0.81 26.85 -19.04
CA VAL A 128 -0.56 26.91 -18.52
C VAL A 128 -1.39 27.87 -19.37
N GLU A 129 -2.57 27.37 -19.74
CA GLU A 129 -3.66 28.04 -20.46
C GLU A 129 -4.26 29.20 -19.65
N GLN A 130 -5.03 30.03 -20.35
CA GLN A 130 -5.55 31.32 -19.92
C GLN A 130 -6.42 31.28 -18.65
N LEU A 131 -6.38 32.42 -17.95
CA LEU A 131 -7.23 32.84 -16.84
C LEU A 131 -8.71 32.63 -17.15
N VAL A 132 -9.36 31.75 -16.37
CA VAL A 132 -10.77 31.85 -16.06
C VAL A 132 -10.87 32.29 -14.61
N ASP A 133 -11.21 33.56 -14.41
CA ASP A 133 -11.78 34.06 -13.16
C ASP A 133 -13.15 33.40 -12.99
N GLU A 134 -13.19 32.26 -12.30
CA GLU A 134 -14.39 31.81 -11.60
C GLU A 134 -13.94 31.01 -10.37
N ASP A 135 -14.06 31.68 -9.23
CA ASP A 135 -13.92 31.14 -7.87
C ASP A 135 -15.01 30.09 -7.64
N THR A 136 -14.85 28.93 -8.29
CA THR A 136 -15.60 27.73 -7.98
C THR A 136 -14.95 27.09 -6.76
N ASP A 137 -15.46 27.53 -5.63
CA ASP A 137 -15.52 26.87 -4.33
C ASP A 137 -15.19 25.37 -4.36
N SER A 138 -13.90 25.04 -4.38
CA SER A 138 -13.43 23.64 -4.33
C SER A 138 -13.48 23.06 -2.91
N GLY A 139 -14.18 23.72 -1.97
CA GLY A 139 -14.45 23.26 -0.61
C GLY A 139 -13.22 22.98 0.25
N THR A 140 -12.00 23.19 -0.27
CA THR A 140 -10.76 22.89 0.46
C THR A 140 -10.37 24.13 1.24
N PRO A 141 -10.34 24.07 2.59
CA PRO A 141 -10.06 25.25 3.39
C PRO A 141 -8.62 25.74 3.12
N ARG A 142 -8.48 27.04 2.80
CA ARG A 142 -7.18 27.66 2.47
C ARG A 142 -6.41 27.99 3.76
N LEU A 143 -5.13 27.63 3.82
CA LEU A 143 -4.30 27.80 5.03
C LEU A 143 -3.83 29.26 5.18
N PHE A 144 -3.63 29.93 4.06
CA PHE A 144 -3.34 31.35 3.95
C PHE A 144 -4.40 32.03 3.07
N LYS A 145 -4.43 33.36 3.09
CA LYS A 145 -5.26 34.14 2.13
C LYS A 145 -4.50 34.26 0.81
N LEU A 146 -3.91 33.16 0.35
CA LEU A 146 -3.10 33.09 -0.87
C LEU A 146 -3.87 32.28 -1.93
N PRO A 147 -3.60 32.52 -3.23
CA PRO A 147 -4.11 31.67 -4.29
C PRO A 147 -3.68 30.20 -4.07
N GLN A 148 -4.55 29.26 -4.44
CA GLN A 148 -4.34 27.83 -4.17
C GLN A 148 -3.06 27.31 -4.84
N GLU A 149 -2.72 27.85 -6.02
CA GLU A 149 -1.51 27.54 -6.77
C GLU A 149 -0.25 27.98 -6.01
N VAL A 150 -0.33 29.10 -5.26
CA VAL A 150 0.78 29.60 -4.46
C VAL A 150 0.95 28.73 -3.22
N GLU A 151 -0.15 28.37 -2.54
CA GLU A 151 -0.08 27.50 -1.37
C GLU A 151 0.45 26.10 -1.71
N LYS A 152 -0.16 25.46 -2.70
CA LYS A 152 0.18 24.09 -3.10
C LYS A 152 1.47 24.03 -3.92
N GLY A 153 1.69 24.98 -4.83
CA GLY A 153 2.81 24.95 -5.78
C GLY A 153 4.09 25.60 -5.29
N VAL A 154 4.03 26.48 -4.28
CA VAL A 154 5.21 27.19 -3.76
C VAL A 154 5.40 26.91 -2.27
N LEU A 155 4.38 27.16 -1.45
CA LEU A 155 4.51 27.13 0.00
C LEU A 155 4.71 25.72 0.56
N PHE A 156 3.89 24.73 0.18
CA PHE A 156 4.06 23.35 0.66
C PHE A 156 5.37 22.69 0.20
N PRO A 157 5.82 22.85 -1.06
CA PRO A 157 7.14 22.38 -1.48
C PRO A 157 8.27 22.97 -0.64
N LEU A 158 8.23 24.28 -0.34
CA LEU A 158 9.24 24.94 0.51
C LEU A 158 9.23 24.42 1.95
N LEU A 159 8.09 23.95 2.43
CA LEU A 159 7.91 23.45 3.80
C LEU A 159 8.22 21.95 3.95
N GLY A 160 8.54 21.26 2.85
CA GLY A 160 8.99 19.86 2.85
C GLY A 160 8.24 18.93 1.91
N GLY A 161 7.35 19.45 1.06
CA GLY A 161 6.66 18.69 0.00
C GLY A 161 5.49 17.82 0.47
N ASP A 162 5.51 17.36 1.72
CA ASP A 162 4.39 16.66 2.36
C ASP A 162 3.48 17.64 3.13
N LEU A 163 2.17 17.52 2.92
CA LEU A 163 1.18 18.43 3.51
C LEU A 163 1.16 18.34 5.04
N ALA A 164 1.15 17.13 5.62
CA ALA A 164 1.14 16.95 7.07
C ALA A 164 2.41 17.51 7.71
N ILE A 165 3.59 17.29 7.10
CA ILE A 165 4.86 17.88 7.54
C ILE A 165 4.81 19.40 7.47
N SER A 166 4.32 19.93 6.36
CA SER A 166 4.25 21.37 6.13
C SER A 166 3.36 22.04 7.16
N LEU A 167 2.20 21.45 7.45
CA LEU A 167 1.27 21.90 8.48
C LEU A 167 1.88 21.80 9.88
N ALA A 168 2.58 20.70 10.20
CA ALA A 168 3.25 20.54 11.49
C ALA A 168 4.37 21.57 11.70
N ARG A 169 5.17 21.84 10.67
CA ARG A 169 6.22 22.87 10.69
C ARG A 169 5.64 24.27 10.81
N VAL A 170 4.63 24.62 10.02
CA VAL A 170 3.93 25.92 10.12
C VAL A 170 3.38 26.12 11.53
N ARG A 171 2.73 25.10 12.10
CA ARG A 171 2.17 25.14 13.46
C ARG A 171 3.22 25.40 14.54
N THR A 172 4.39 24.77 14.42
CA THR A 172 5.44 24.82 15.47
C THR A 172 6.38 26.03 15.33
N THR A 173 6.55 26.56 14.12
CA THR A 173 7.52 27.63 13.84
C THR A 173 6.95 29.05 13.90
N CYS A 174 5.62 29.23 13.78
CA CYS A 174 5.02 30.55 13.90
C CYS A 174 3.67 30.53 14.63
N ARG A 175 3.42 31.57 15.45
CA ARG A 175 2.17 31.73 16.20
C ARG A 175 0.93 31.69 15.30
N LEU A 176 0.98 32.40 14.17
CA LEU A 176 -0.08 32.39 13.17
C LEU A 176 -0.35 30.99 12.61
N GLY A 177 0.67 30.16 12.45
CA GLY A 177 0.51 28.76 12.06
C GLY A 177 -0.15 27.93 13.14
N GLY A 178 0.17 28.19 14.41
CA GLY A 178 -0.51 27.63 15.58
C GLY A 178 -2.01 27.96 15.61
N GLU A 179 -2.37 29.18 15.24
CA GLU A 179 -3.75 29.66 15.18
C GLU A 179 -4.51 29.12 13.95
N ARG A 180 -3.82 28.93 12.81
CA ARG A 180 -4.45 28.53 11.54
C ARG A 180 -4.53 27.03 11.28
N VAL A 181 -3.60 26.23 11.81
CA VAL A 181 -3.68 24.77 11.75
C VAL A 181 -4.64 24.30 12.86
N SER A 182 -5.93 24.55 12.65
CA SER A 182 -7.01 24.19 13.56
C SER A 182 -7.36 22.71 13.45
N ALA A 183 -8.08 22.20 14.45
CA ALA A 183 -8.63 20.85 14.40
C ALA A 183 -9.57 20.67 13.20
N ASP A 184 -10.42 21.66 12.91
CA ASP A 184 -11.42 21.56 11.84
C ASP A 184 -10.80 21.50 10.44
N LEU A 185 -9.73 22.27 10.20
CA LEU A 185 -8.96 22.16 8.96
C LEU A 185 -8.39 20.74 8.80
N LEU A 186 -7.77 20.19 9.85
CA LEU A 186 -7.19 18.85 9.78
C LEU A 186 -8.27 17.77 9.58
N ARG A 187 -9.43 17.90 10.23
CA ARG A 187 -10.58 17.00 10.01
C ARG A 187 -11.03 17.03 8.55
N SER A 188 -11.24 18.21 7.99
CA SER A 188 -11.61 18.37 6.58
C SER A 188 -10.58 17.73 5.63
N LEU A 189 -9.28 17.89 5.91
CA LEU A 189 -8.22 17.26 5.13
C LEU A 189 -8.22 15.73 5.27
N ILE A 190 -8.41 15.19 6.48
CA ILE A 190 -8.52 13.75 6.72
C ILE A 190 -9.74 13.20 5.98
N ASP A 191 -10.91 13.84 6.09
CA ASP A 191 -12.14 13.39 5.44
C ASP A 191 -12.01 13.37 3.91
N THR A 192 -11.31 14.36 3.36
CA THR A 192 -10.97 14.41 1.93
C THR A 192 -10.08 13.22 1.54
N GLN A 193 -9.06 12.89 2.33
CA GLN A 193 -8.18 11.75 2.08
C GLN A 193 -8.92 10.41 2.22
N LEU A 194 -9.74 10.26 3.27
CA LEU A 194 -10.56 9.06 3.47
C LEU A 194 -11.54 8.87 2.30
N THR A 195 -12.18 9.94 1.84
CA THR A 195 -13.07 9.88 0.67
C THR A 195 -12.32 9.51 -0.59
N GLY A 196 -11.18 10.18 -0.86
CA GLY A 196 -10.36 9.93 -2.06
C GLY A 196 -9.79 8.50 -2.13
N LYS A 197 -9.57 7.86 -0.98
CA LYS A 197 -9.09 6.48 -0.87
C LYS A 197 -10.20 5.43 -0.71
N GLY A 198 -11.48 5.83 -0.78
CA GLY A 198 -12.61 4.91 -0.60
C GLY A 198 -12.76 4.36 0.81
N LEU A 199 -12.23 5.07 1.81
CA LEU A 199 -12.20 4.67 3.23
C LEU A 199 -13.31 5.31 4.07
N LYS A 200 -14.10 6.23 3.52
CA LYS A 200 -15.13 6.97 4.28
C LYS A 200 -16.13 6.06 5.02
N ASP A 201 -16.50 4.94 4.41
CA ASP A 201 -17.41 3.95 5.00
C ASP A 201 -16.68 2.80 5.72
N ILE A 202 -15.35 2.88 5.82
CA ILE A 202 -14.48 1.87 6.41
C ILE A 202 -13.84 2.37 7.71
N ILE A 203 -13.47 3.64 7.75
CA ILE A 203 -12.73 4.28 8.84
C ILE A 203 -13.42 5.59 9.22
N SER A 204 -13.70 5.73 10.51
CA SER A 204 -14.02 6.99 11.18
C SER A 204 -12.96 7.25 12.24
N TYR A 205 -13.00 8.42 12.88
CA TYR A 205 -12.01 8.76 13.91
C TYR A 205 -12.62 9.73 14.92
N ASP A 206 -12.27 9.55 16.20
CA ASP A 206 -12.53 10.51 17.26
C ASP A 206 -11.22 10.84 18.00
N LEU A 207 -10.59 11.94 17.58
CA LEU A 207 -9.28 12.35 18.07
C LEU A 207 -9.38 13.74 18.74
N PRO A 208 -9.07 13.85 20.04
CA PRO A 208 -9.28 15.10 20.78
C PRO A 208 -8.20 16.15 20.50
N SER A 209 -7.01 15.77 20.04
CA SER A 209 -5.89 16.69 19.89
C SER A 209 -5.49 16.94 18.44
N VAL A 210 -5.11 18.19 18.15
CA VAL A 210 -4.53 18.60 16.87
C VAL A 210 -3.28 17.79 16.52
N GLY A 211 -2.48 17.40 17.52
CA GLY A 211 -1.29 16.56 17.28
C GLY A 211 -1.64 15.15 16.78
N GLN A 212 -2.70 14.54 17.31
CA GLN A 212 -3.20 13.25 16.84
C GLN A 212 -3.81 13.36 15.44
N LEU A 213 -4.59 14.42 15.17
CA LEU A 213 -5.14 14.68 13.83
C LEU A 213 -4.02 14.86 12.80
N GLN A 214 -2.96 15.61 13.10
CA GLN A 214 -1.80 15.76 12.22
C GLN A 214 -1.12 14.40 11.93
N ARG A 215 -1.01 13.56 12.96
CA ARG A 215 -0.42 12.24 12.84
C ARG A 215 -1.30 11.29 12.03
N LEU A 216 -2.61 11.28 12.23
CA LEU A 216 -3.55 10.51 11.41
C LEU A 216 -3.50 10.96 9.95
N LEU A 217 -3.48 12.27 9.68
CA LEU A 217 -3.34 12.80 8.32
C LEU A 217 -2.08 12.26 7.63
N HIS A 218 -0.92 12.29 8.31
CA HIS A 218 0.32 11.69 7.79
C HIS A 218 0.15 10.20 7.50
N ILE A 219 -0.43 9.44 8.43
CA ILE A 219 -0.64 7.98 8.27
C ILE A 219 -1.50 7.69 7.04
N ILE A 220 -2.63 8.37 6.86
CA ILE A 220 -3.52 8.13 5.71
C ILE A 220 -2.84 8.53 4.39
N GLN A 221 -2.08 9.62 4.37
CA GLN A 221 -1.34 10.06 3.17
C GLN A 221 -0.24 9.07 2.76
N GLN A 222 0.48 8.53 3.74
CA GLN A 222 1.68 7.72 3.51
C GLN A 222 1.43 6.21 3.56
N SER A 223 0.20 5.77 3.80
CA SER A 223 -0.19 4.34 3.82
C SER A 223 -0.55 3.79 2.44
N GLY A 224 -0.31 4.55 1.36
CA GLY A 224 -0.51 4.11 -0.02
C GLY A 224 -1.95 3.74 -0.35
N GLU A 225 -2.16 2.75 -1.22
CA GLU A 225 -3.50 2.41 -1.76
C GLU A 225 -4.24 1.35 -0.95
N TRP A 226 -5.47 1.65 -0.57
CA TRP A 226 -6.24 0.80 0.36
C TRP A 226 -7.16 -0.20 -0.32
N ALA A 227 -7.27 -0.17 -1.66
CA ALA A 227 -8.22 -0.97 -2.41
C ALA A 227 -8.14 -2.47 -2.10
N ALA A 228 -6.93 -3.02 -1.87
CA ALA A 228 -6.73 -4.43 -1.52
C ALA A 228 -6.98 -4.76 -0.04
N THR A 229 -6.94 -3.76 0.85
CA THR A 229 -7.12 -3.94 2.31
C THR A 229 -8.58 -3.78 2.72
N VAL A 230 -9.36 -2.96 2.01
CA VAL A 230 -10.80 -2.77 2.26
C VAL A 230 -11.59 -4.09 2.27
N PRO A 231 -11.41 -5.01 1.30
CA PRO A 231 -12.08 -6.32 1.32
C PRO A 231 -11.77 -7.13 2.59
N ILE A 232 -10.50 -7.15 3.04
CA ILE A 232 -10.07 -7.84 4.26
C ILE A 232 -10.74 -7.25 5.50
N ILE A 233 -10.86 -5.92 5.58
CA ILE A 233 -11.58 -5.25 6.67
C ILE A 233 -13.06 -5.65 6.70
N ARG A 234 -13.71 -5.80 5.54
CA ARG A 234 -15.12 -6.23 5.47
C ARG A 234 -15.30 -7.66 5.95
N VAL A 235 -14.42 -8.58 5.53
CA VAL A 235 -14.33 -9.95 6.06
C VAL A 235 -14.22 -9.91 7.60
N ALA A 236 -13.27 -9.14 8.14
CA ALA A 236 -13.10 -9.00 9.58
C ALA A 236 -14.38 -8.55 10.31
N LYS A 237 -15.12 -7.58 9.73
CA LYS A 237 -16.41 -7.12 10.27
C LYS A 237 -17.43 -8.27 10.33
N HIS A 238 -17.53 -9.11 9.30
CA HIS A 238 -18.44 -10.26 9.32
C HIS A 238 -18.09 -11.30 10.38
N GLN A 239 -16.81 -11.48 10.69
CA GLN A 239 -16.34 -12.35 11.76
C GLN A 239 -16.47 -11.73 13.17
N GLY A 240 -17.08 -10.54 13.28
CA GLY A 240 -17.23 -9.83 14.56
C GLY A 240 -15.93 -9.26 15.11
N ARG A 241 -14.83 -9.26 14.33
CA ARG A 241 -13.56 -8.65 14.73
C ARG A 241 -13.71 -7.13 14.76
N GLY A 242 -12.97 -6.48 15.65
CA GLY A 242 -13.10 -5.03 15.83
C GLY A 242 -14.50 -4.57 16.25
N GLY A 243 -15.29 -5.45 16.89
CA GLY A 243 -16.67 -5.15 17.29
C GLY A 243 -17.72 -5.42 16.19
N GLY A 244 -17.32 -5.91 15.01
CA GLY A 244 -18.24 -6.32 13.94
C GLY A 244 -19.01 -5.16 13.30
N ARG A 245 -18.42 -3.96 13.29
CA ARG A 245 -19.05 -2.73 12.79
C ARG A 245 -18.11 -2.00 11.84
N LEU A 246 -18.73 -1.34 10.86
CA LEU A 246 -18.08 -0.34 10.02
C LEU A 246 -18.91 0.95 10.07
N PRO A 247 -18.28 2.12 9.99
CA PRO A 247 -16.83 2.32 9.95
C PRO A 247 -16.13 1.93 11.28
N ILE A 248 -14.87 1.54 11.20
CA ILE A 248 -13.97 1.36 12.35
C ILE A 248 -13.68 2.75 12.93
N GLU A 249 -14.00 2.96 14.20
CA GLU A 249 -13.72 4.22 14.89
C GLU A 249 -12.31 4.22 15.45
N LEU A 250 -11.41 4.98 14.83
CA LEU A 250 -10.03 5.12 15.28
C LEU A 250 -9.92 6.04 16.48
N ASP A 251 -9.18 5.60 17.49
CA ASP A 251 -8.92 6.34 18.71
C ASP A 251 -7.46 6.79 18.85
N SER A 252 -7.15 7.36 20.02
CA SER A 252 -5.81 7.80 20.37
C SER A 252 -4.79 6.65 20.40
N ALA A 253 -5.17 5.48 20.91
CA ALA A 253 -4.29 4.33 21.02
C ALA A 253 -3.93 3.77 19.64
N ASP A 254 -4.86 3.80 18.69
CA ASP A 254 -4.63 3.35 17.32
C ASP A 254 -3.55 4.19 16.62
N VAL A 255 -3.70 5.51 16.68
CA VAL A 255 -2.76 6.45 16.04
C VAL A 255 -1.37 6.36 16.66
N TYR A 256 -1.28 6.19 17.98
CA TYR A 256 0.01 6.04 18.67
C TYR A 256 0.61 4.64 18.50
N GLY A 257 -0.22 3.61 18.41
CA GLY A 257 0.15 2.21 18.22
C GLY A 257 0.93 1.95 16.93
N VAL A 258 0.74 2.80 15.91
CA VAL A 258 1.51 2.79 14.65
C VAL A 258 3.04 2.85 14.88
N GLY A 259 3.49 3.45 15.98
CA GLY A 259 4.91 3.55 16.35
C GLY A 259 5.56 4.88 15.96
N SER A 260 6.88 4.95 15.94
CA SER A 260 7.55 6.19 15.52
C SER A 260 7.40 6.41 14.02
N ARG A 261 7.56 7.66 13.58
CA ARG A 261 7.53 7.99 12.15
C ARG A 261 8.59 7.22 11.35
N ALA A 262 9.81 7.10 11.87
CA ALA A 262 10.88 6.35 11.20
C ALA A 262 10.52 4.87 11.03
N VAL A 263 9.85 4.26 12.01
CA VAL A 263 9.35 2.88 11.92
C VAL A 263 8.25 2.77 10.88
N PHE A 264 7.28 3.68 10.90
CA PHE A 264 6.16 3.67 9.95
C PHE A 264 6.61 3.93 8.50
N ASP A 265 7.39 4.97 8.26
CA ASP A 265 7.91 5.31 6.93
C ASP A 265 8.87 4.21 6.42
N GLY A 266 9.52 3.45 7.31
CA GLY A 266 10.37 2.31 6.95
C GLY A 266 9.63 1.00 6.61
N ARG A 267 8.32 0.92 6.86
CA ARG A 267 7.49 -0.24 6.51
C ARG A 267 7.01 -0.18 5.06
N CYS A 268 6.75 -1.34 4.45
CA CYS A 268 6.00 -1.43 3.19
C CYS A 268 4.54 -0.99 3.39
N GLU A 269 3.84 -0.75 2.28
CA GLU A 269 2.47 -0.23 2.29
C GLU A 269 1.51 -1.10 3.12
N ALA A 270 1.49 -2.41 2.87
CA ALA A 270 0.62 -3.34 3.58
C ALA A 270 0.84 -3.29 5.11
N LEU A 271 2.11 -3.21 5.55
CA LEU A 271 2.43 -3.07 6.98
C LEU A 271 2.05 -1.71 7.55
N ARG A 272 2.15 -0.61 6.79
CA ARG A 272 1.67 0.71 7.22
C ARG A 272 0.17 0.69 7.47
N GLN A 273 -0.59 0.07 6.58
CA GLN A 273 -2.04 -0.09 6.72
C GLN A 273 -2.36 -0.95 7.94
N LEU A 274 -1.68 -2.11 8.08
CA LEU A 274 -1.86 -3.00 9.24
C LEU A 274 -1.46 -2.36 10.57
N SER A 275 -0.48 -1.46 10.57
CA SER A 275 -0.07 -0.73 11.77
C SER A 275 -1.22 0.08 12.36
N LEU A 276 -2.18 0.51 11.53
CA LEU A 276 -3.35 1.27 11.94
C LEU A 276 -4.55 0.40 12.29
N ILE A 277 -4.81 -0.65 11.50
CA ILE A 277 -6.06 -1.45 11.58
C ILE A 277 -5.87 -2.87 12.14
N GLY A 278 -4.65 -3.28 12.47
CA GLY A 278 -4.30 -4.67 12.80
C GLY A 278 -5.13 -5.29 13.93
N HIS A 279 -5.42 -4.54 15.00
CA HIS A 279 -6.26 -5.06 16.09
C HIS A 279 -7.74 -5.17 15.71
N TYR A 280 -8.25 -4.29 14.83
CA TYR A 280 -9.62 -4.39 14.34
C TYR A 280 -9.84 -5.60 13.43
N VAL A 281 -8.81 -6.01 12.68
CA VAL A 281 -8.84 -7.28 11.91
C VAL A 281 -8.42 -8.49 12.76
N GLY A 282 -8.13 -8.31 14.05
CA GLY A 282 -7.74 -9.38 14.98
C GLY A 282 -6.37 -9.99 14.71
N VAL A 283 -5.52 -9.29 13.95
CA VAL A 283 -4.15 -9.68 13.61
C VAL A 283 -3.21 -8.54 14.00
N THR A 284 -2.76 -8.54 15.26
CA THR A 284 -1.93 -7.46 15.80
C THR A 284 -0.53 -7.47 15.19
N LEU A 285 -0.15 -6.35 14.56
CA LEU A 285 1.23 -6.05 14.18
C LEU A 285 1.93 -5.30 15.33
N ARG A 286 3.05 -5.83 15.82
CA ARG A 286 3.84 -5.19 16.88
C ARG A 286 5.33 -5.34 16.64
N ARG A 287 6.12 -4.43 17.21
CA ARG A 287 7.58 -4.52 17.17
C ARG A 287 8.13 -4.89 18.54
N VAL A 288 8.92 -5.95 18.62
CA VAL A 288 9.56 -6.44 19.86
C VAL A 288 11.04 -6.59 19.61
N ASN A 289 11.89 -5.91 20.39
CA ASN A 289 13.35 -5.92 20.24
C ASN A 289 13.84 -5.59 18.82
N GLY A 290 13.10 -4.72 18.11
CA GLY A 290 13.45 -4.33 16.75
C GLY A 290 12.89 -5.24 15.65
N GLU A 291 12.25 -6.36 15.98
CA GLU A 291 11.65 -7.30 15.03
C GLU A 291 10.14 -7.06 14.89
N GLU A 292 9.63 -7.12 13.66
CA GLU A 292 8.19 -7.09 13.41
C GLU A 292 7.58 -8.46 13.78
N ARG A 293 6.39 -8.43 14.37
CA ARG A 293 5.62 -9.61 14.74
C ARG A 293 4.18 -9.46 14.34
N LEU A 294 3.63 -10.50 13.70
CA LEU A 294 2.23 -10.58 13.28
C LEU A 294 1.53 -11.69 14.05
N GLY A 295 0.40 -11.38 14.70
CA GLY A 295 -0.32 -12.38 15.51
C GLY A 295 0.44 -12.89 16.74
N GLY A 296 1.61 -12.33 17.04
CA GLY A 296 2.51 -12.74 18.13
C GLY A 296 3.79 -13.45 17.65
N GLU A 297 3.82 -13.91 16.41
CA GLU A 297 4.92 -14.63 15.79
C GLU A 297 5.86 -13.69 15.02
N GLY A 298 7.11 -14.11 14.82
CA GLY A 298 8.09 -13.34 14.04
C GLY A 298 7.67 -13.20 12.59
N LEU A 299 7.71 -11.98 12.06
CA LEU A 299 7.40 -11.68 10.67
C LEU A 299 8.68 -11.28 9.94
N THR A 300 9.08 -12.07 8.95
CA THR A 300 10.20 -11.76 8.06
C THR A 300 9.65 -11.29 6.72
N ILE A 301 10.05 -10.09 6.30
CA ILE A 301 9.71 -9.54 4.99
C ILE A 301 10.83 -9.84 4.01
N HIS A 302 10.50 -10.46 2.88
CA HIS A 302 11.48 -10.77 1.86
C HIS A 302 11.61 -9.63 0.84
N THR A 303 12.84 -9.42 0.38
CA THR A 303 13.15 -8.57 -0.77
C THR A 303 13.38 -9.44 -2.00
N PRO A 304 13.41 -8.88 -3.22
CA PRO A 304 13.76 -9.65 -4.42
C PRO A 304 15.12 -10.35 -4.32
N ASP A 305 16.04 -9.78 -3.52
CA ASP A 305 17.39 -10.30 -3.30
C ASP A 305 17.43 -11.42 -2.27
N THR A 306 16.53 -11.43 -1.27
CA THR A 306 16.46 -12.50 -0.26
C THR A 306 15.60 -13.67 -0.69
N LEU A 307 14.75 -13.50 -1.71
CA LEU A 307 13.96 -14.59 -2.28
C LEU A 307 14.84 -15.50 -3.15
N PRO A 308 14.76 -16.84 -2.98
CA PRO A 308 15.35 -17.80 -3.91
C PRO A 308 14.89 -17.58 -5.36
N ALA A 309 15.71 -17.96 -6.34
CA ALA A 309 15.40 -17.78 -7.78
C ALA A 309 14.19 -18.59 -8.24
N ASP A 310 13.98 -19.74 -7.60
CA ASP A 310 12.92 -20.71 -7.83
C ASP A 310 11.74 -20.55 -6.85
N HIS A 311 11.70 -19.45 -6.08
CA HIS A 311 10.63 -19.23 -5.12
C HIS A 311 9.27 -19.04 -5.83
N PRO A 312 8.19 -19.74 -5.42
CA PRO A 312 6.92 -19.77 -6.16
C PRO A 312 6.23 -18.40 -6.28
N TYR A 313 6.55 -17.46 -5.39
CA TYR A 313 6.01 -16.10 -5.38
C TYR A 313 6.94 -15.03 -5.97
N ARG A 314 8.10 -15.43 -6.52
CA ARG A 314 9.08 -14.47 -7.05
C ARG A 314 8.55 -13.65 -8.22
N ASP A 315 7.88 -14.31 -9.16
CA ASP A 315 7.38 -13.66 -10.39
C ASP A 315 6.25 -12.66 -10.12
N GLY A 316 5.52 -12.85 -9.01
CA GLY A 316 4.43 -11.97 -8.56
C GLY A 316 4.85 -10.94 -7.51
N TYR A 317 6.16 -10.70 -7.31
CA TYR A 317 6.63 -9.86 -6.22
C TYR A 317 6.11 -8.41 -6.32
N ASP A 318 5.45 -7.96 -5.25
CA ASP A 318 5.01 -6.57 -5.06
C ASP A 318 5.73 -5.92 -3.88
N SER A 319 6.53 -4.89 -4.12
CA SER A 319 7.23 -4.18 -3.04
C SER A 319 6.30 -3.46 -2.04
N ALA A 320 5.06 -3.12 -2.45
CA ALA A 320 4.07 -2.53 -1.56
C ALA A 320 3.44 -3.57 -0.62
N ASN A 321 3.39 -4.83 -1.07
CA ASN A 321 2.82 -5.96 -0.35
C ASN A 321 3.70 -7.21 -0.55
N PRO A 322 4.92 -7.21 0.01
CA PRO A 322 5.94 -8.19 -0.32
C PRO A 322 5.62 -9.57 0.25
N VAL A 323 6.25 -10.59 -0.36
CA VAL A 323 6.32 -11.95 0.17
C VAL A 323 6.85 -11.90 1.60
N CYS A 324 6.26 -12.69 2.50
CA CYS A 324 6.66 -12.71 3.89
C CYS A 324 6.59 -14.11 4.50
N GLN A 325 7.37 -14.32 5.55
CA GLN A 325 7.43 -15.56 6.30
C GLN A 325 6.93 -15.34 7.73
N ILE A 326 6.10 -16.26 8.21
CA ILE A 326 5.71 -16.36 9.63
C ILE A 326 5.94 -17.79 10.09
N GLY A 327 6.85 -17.96 11.03
CA GLY A 327 7.31 -19.28 11.45
C GLY A 327 7.93 -20.04 10.27
N ILE A 328 7.32 -21.16 9.89
CA ILE A 328 7.76 -22.00 8.76
C ILE A 328 6.92 -21.81 7.49
N CYS A 329 5.90 -20.95 7.54
CA CYS A 329 4.99 -20.69 6.42
C CYS A 329 5.46 -19.45 5.63
N GLU A 330 5.56 -19.59 4.32
CA GLU A 330 5.79 -18.52 3.36
C GLU A 330 4.45 -18.07 2.77
N TYR A 331 4.19 -16.78 2.77
CA TYR A 331 2.95 -16.19 2.28
C TYR A 331 3.25 -15.38 1.02
N ALA A 332 2.37 -15.46 0.02
CA ALA A 332 2.54 -14.70 -1.22
C ALA A 332 2.59 -13.19 -0.96
N SER A 333 1.97 -12.72 0.13
CA SER A 333 2.04 -11.35 0.57
C SER A 333 1.71 -11.17 2.06
N VAL A 334 1.98 -9.98 2.62
CA VAL A 334 1.54 -9.61 3.98
C VAL A 334 0.01 -9.67 4.12
N ARG A 335 -0.73 -9.22 3.10
CA ARG A 335 -2.20 -9.27 3.10
C ARG A 335 -2.72 -10.72 3.06
N ASP A 336 -2.03 -11.60 2.34
CA ASP A 336 -2.34 -13.04 2.31
C ASP A 336 -2.17 -13.65 3.70
N ALA A 337 -1.08 -13.32 4.40
CA ALA A 337 -0.86 -13.77 5.78
C ALA A 337 -2.01 -13.36 6.70
N VAL A 338 -2.48 -12.13 6.61
CA VAL A 338 -3.60 -11.63 7.41
C VAL A 338 -4.90 -12.38 7.09
N LEU A 339 -5.19 -12.61 5.80
CA LEU A 339 -6.41 -13.30 5.39
C LEU A 339 -6.40 -14.77 5.81
N LEU A 340 -5.26 -15.45 5.74
CA LEU A 340 -5.10 -16.82 6.23
C LEU A 340 -5.24 -16.92 7.76
N GLU A 341 -4.69 -15.99 8.52
CA GLU A 341 -4.91 -15.90 9.98
C GLU A 341 -6.39 -15.68 10.34
N MET A 342 -7.18 -15.15 9.41
CA MET A 342 -8.60 -14.88 9.59
C MET A 342 -9.53 -16.03 9.18
N CYS A 343 -9.06 -17.06 8.47
CA CYS A 343 -9.95 -18.05 7.84
C CYS A 343 -10.82 -18.87 8.82
N TRP A 344 -10.43 -18.95 10.10
CA TRP A 344 -11.12 -19.74 11.13
C TRP A 344 -12.23 -18.98 11.88
N GLY A 345 -12.69 -17.83 11.39
CA GLY A 345 -13.63 -16.95 12.09
C GLY A 345 -15.12 -17.35 12.01
N GLY A 346 -15.47 -18.47 11.38
CA GLY A 346 -16.86 -18.87 11.11
C GLY A 346 -17.19 -20.33 11.44
N SER A 347 -18.43 -20.72 11.19
CA SER A 347 -18.93 -22.10 11.29
C SER A 347 -18.56 -22.90 10.04
N VAL A 348 -18.20 -24.17 10.20
CA VAL A 348 -18.02 -25.10 9.07
C VAL A 348 -19.39 -25.47 8.49
N VAL A 349 -19.55 -25.32 7.18
CA VAL A 349 -20.75 -25.69 6.42
C VAL A 349 -20.58 -27.08 5.80
N ALA A 350 -19.41 -27.34 5.23
CA ALA A 350 -19.03 -28.60 4.59
C ALA A 350 -17.50 -28.71 4.58
N ASP A 351 -16.99 -29.94 4.59
CA ASP A 351 -15.57 -30.23 4.38
C ASP A 351 -15.37 -31.56 3.67
N GLN A 352 -14.33 -31.67 2.84
CA GLN A 352 -14.02 -32.91 2.12
C GLN A 352 -12.52 -33.13 2.04
N LEU A 353 -12.08 -34.29 2.52
CA LEU A 353 -10.75 -34.82 2.31
C LEU A 353 -10.78 -35.72 1.07
N VAL A 354 -9.85 -35.48 0.16
CA VAL A 354 -9.67 -36.26 -1.06
C VAL A 354 -8.24 -36.80 -1.10
N LEU A 355 -8.10 -38.12 -1.12
CA LEU A 355 -6.81 -38.78 -1.30
C LEU A 355 -6.53 -38.99 -2.80
N GLN A 356 -5.27 -38.79 -3.21
CA GLN A 356 -4.87 -38.91 -4.61
C GLN A 356 -5.15 -40.31 -5.19
N ASP A 357 -4.96 -41.35 -4.39
CA ASP A 357 -5.13 -42.75 -4.79
C ASP A 357 -6.59 -43.21 -4.82
N GLU A 358 -7.49 -42.51 -4.11
CA GLU A 358 -8.92 -42.82 -4.06
C GLU A 358 -9.73 -42.05 -5.11
N ASP A 359 -9.43 -40.77 -5.33
CA ASP A 359 -10.15 -39.90 -6.27
C ASP A 359 -9.20 -38.85 -6.88
N ALA A 360 -8.35 -39.34 -7.80
CA ALA A 360 -7.36 -38.53 -8.49
C ALA A 360 -7.96 -37.28 -9.19
N PRO A 361 -9.09 -37.35 -9.93
CA PRO A 361 -9.67 -36.18 -10.57
C PRO A 361 -10.04 -35.05 -9.58
N SER A 362 -10.68 -35.38 -8.46
CA SER A 362 -11.06 -34.38 -7.46
C SER A 362 -9.83 -33.82 -6.74
N TYR A 363 -8.84 -34.67 -6.46
CA TYR A 363 -7.57 -34.27 -5.88
C TYR A 363 -6.84 -33.27 -6.79
N GLU A 364 -6.64 -33.60 -8.06
CA GLU A 364 -5.97 -32.74 -9.04
C GLU A 364 -6.66 -31.38 -9.17
N ARG A 365 -8.00 -31.38 -9.16
CA ARG A 365 -8.77 -30.14 -9.23
C ARG A 365 -8.60 -29.27 -7.99
N LEU A 366 -8.65 -29.84 -6.79
CA LEU A 366 -8.43 -29.08 -5.55
C LEU A 366 -7.00 -28.55 -5.45
N THR A 367 -5.99 -29.34 -5.83
CA THR A 367 -4.60 -28.89 -5.92
C THR A 367 -4.44 -27.76 -6.93
N SER A 368 -5.11 -27.86 -8.08
CA SER A 368 -5.14 -26.78 -9.08
C SER A 368 -5.76 -25.51 -8.51
N LEU A 369 -6.89 -25.59 -7.80
CA LEU A 369 -7.52 -24.42 -7.16
C LEU A 369 -6.65 -23.79 -6.08
N ALA A 370 -5.89 -24.60 -5.33
CA ALA A 370 -4.96 -24.11 -4.30
C ALA A 370 -3.78 -23.31 -4.88
N THR A 371 -3.39 -23.59 -6.13
CA THR A 371 -2.22 -22.99 -6.80
C THR A 371 -2.59 -22.03 -7.94
N GLN A 372 -3.87 -21.96 -8.33
CA GLN A 372 -4.36 -21.12 -9.41
C GLN A 372 -4.08 -19.63 -9.15
N GLN A 373 -3.67 -18.89 -10.18
CA GLN A 373 -3.54 -17.43 -10.07
C GLN A 373 -4.91 -16.75 -9.93
N PRO A 374 -5.06 -15.71 -9.08
CA PRO A 374 -6.29 -14.92 -9.01
C PRO A 374 -6.70 -14.31 -10.38
N PRO A 375 -8.00 -14.14 -10.65
CA PRO A 375 -9.14 -14.49 -9.79
C PRO A 375 -9.55 -15.96 -9.90
N VAL A 376 -10.15 -16.50 -8.84
CA VAL A 376 -10.80 -17.84 -8.83
C VAL A 376 -12.30 -17.65 -8.69
N TRP A 377 -13.09 -18.20 -9.61
CA TRP A 377 -14.56 -17.98 -9.68
C TRP A 377 -14.97 -16.49 -9.65
N LYS A 378 -14.16 -15.61 -10.27
CA LYS A 378 -14.31 -14.14 -10.22
C LYS A 378 -14.15 -13.51 -8.82
N CYS A 379 -13.73 -14.30 -7.82
CA CYS A 379 -13.37 -13.82 -6.49
C CYS A 379 -11.93 -13.29 -6.52
N HIS A 380 -11.73 -12.08 -6.00
CA HIS A 380 -10.43 -11.40 -5.99
C HIS A 380 -9.78 -11.36 -4.61
N THR A 381 -10.57 -11.50 -3.55
CA THR A 381 -10.08 -11.54 -2.17
C THR A 381 -9.60 -12.96 -1.86
N ILE A 382 -8.30 -13.16 -2.04
CA ILE A 382 -7.65 -14.46 -1.99
C ILE A 382 -6.38 -14.35 -1.15
N GLY A 383 -6.08 -15.41 -0.40
CA GLY A 383 -4.82 -15.54 0.36
C GLY A 383 -4.16 -16.87 0.04
N THR A 384 -2.85 -16.86 -0.16
CA THR A 384 -2.05 -18.04 -0.50
C THR A 384 -0.84 -18.15 0.43
N SER A 385 -0.61 -19.34 0.96
CA SER A 385 0.63 -19.66 1.65
C SER A 385 1.16 -21.03 1.26
N HIS A 386 2.45 -21.21 1.49
CA HIS A 386 3.22 -22.40 1.19
C HIS A 386 4.04 -22.80 2.40
N LEU A 387 4.09 -24.08 2.69
CA LEU A 387 4.90 -24.66 3.75
C LEU A 387 5.95 -25.57 3.14
N GLY A 388 7.22 -25.36 3.53
CA GLY A 388 8.28 -26.34 3.37
C GLY A 388 8.87 -26.45 1.97
N LEU A 389 9.39 -25.34 1.42
CA LEU A 389 10.21 -25.37 0.20
C LEU A 389 11.32 -26.42 0.30
N GLY A 390 11.29 -27.43 -0.57
CA GLY A 390 12.32 -28.46 -0.65
C GLY A 390 12.22 -29.60 0.37
N THR A 391 11.06 -29.79 1.02
CA THR A 391 10.83 -30.94 1.93
C THR A 391 9.70 -31.83 1.41
N GLU A 392 9.68 -33.10 1.82
CA GLU A 392 8.55 -34.02 1.56
C GLU A 392 7.22 -33.57 2.18
N LEU A 393 7.25 -32.49 2.97
CA LEU A 393 6.11 -31.87 3.64
C LEU A 393 5.59 -30.63 2.91
N GLU A 394 5.79 -30.56 1.59
CA GLU A 394 5.29 -29.45 0.78
C GLU A 394 3.76 -29.33 0.94
N ARG A 395 3.27 -28.17 1.42
CA ARG A 395 1.83 -27.91 1.53
C ARG A 395 1.48 -26.55 0.97
N PHE A 396 0.38 -26.51 0.24
CA PHE A 396 -0.25 -25.28 -0.21
C PHE A 396 -1.49 -25.02 0.61
N TYR A 397 -1.68 -23.76 0.99
CA TYR A 397 -2.85 -23.27 1.67
C TYR A 397 -3.46 -22.14 0.86
N ARG A 398 -4.78 -22.17 0.74
CA ARG A 398 -5.52 -21.20 -0.04
C ARG A 398 -6.76 -20.78 0.71
N VAL A 399 -7.03 -19.49 0.72
CA VAL A 399 -8.28 -18.89 1.17
C VAL A 399 -8.92 -18.16 0.01
N ILE A 400 -10.20 -18.42 -0.25
CA ILE A 400 -10.99 -17.76 -1.30
C ILE A 400 -12.27 -17.23 -0.66
N VAL A 401 -12.43 -15.91 -0.60
CA VAL A 401 -13.64 -15.30 -0.07
C VAL A 401 -14.70 -15.26 -1.17
N LEU A 402 -15.78 -16.00 -0.97
CA LEU A 402 -16.91 -16.09 -1.90
C LEU A 402 -17.90 -14.94 -1.70
N HIS A 403 -18.07 -14.49 -0.45
CA HIS A 403 -19.03 -13.47 -0.06
C HIS A 403 -18.57 -12.78 1.24
N GLY A 404 -19.00 -11.54 1.48
CA GLY A 404 -18.62 -10.73 2.65
C GLY A 404 -17.51 -9.68 2.41
N ASP A 405 -16.86 -9.69 1.25
CA ASP A 405 -15.75 -8.79 0.92
C ASP A 405 -16.18 -7.52 0.13
N GLN A 406 -17.44 -7.43 -0.29
CA GLN A 406 -18.00 -6.31 -1.06
C GLN A 406 -18.91 -5.42 -0.20
N PRO A 407 -19.11 -4.13 -0.56
CA PRO A 407 -19.96 -3.22 0.21
C PRO A 407 -21.41 -3.67 0.40
N HIS A 408 -21.98 -4.36 -0.60
CA HIS A 408 -23.36 -4.83 -0.59
C HIS A 408 -23.54 -6.19 0.10
N HIS A 409 -22.45 -6.89 0.44
CA HIS A 409 -22.48 -8.12 1.22
C HIS A 409 -22.68 -7.75 2.70
N THR A 410 -23.92 -7.51 3.14
CA THR A 410 -24.18 -6.90 4.46
C THR A 410 -24.38 -7.90 5.59
N LEU A 411 -24.80 -9.12 5.29
CA LEU A 411 -25.33 -10.08 6.27
C LEU A 411 -24.30 -11.09 6.79
N PHE A 412 -23.47 -11.68 5.93
CA PHE A 412 -22.54 -12.74 6.28
C PHE A 412 -21.35 -12.79 5.33
N GLU A 413 -20.32 -13.54 5.73
CA GLU A 413 -19.17 -13.93 4.93
C GLU A 413 -19.27 -15.42 4.62
N ALA A 414 -18.84 -15.82 3.43
CA ALA A 414 -18.56 -17.21 3.09
C ALA A 414 -17.16 -17.33 2.48
N THR A 415 -16.39 -18.30 2.96
CA THR A 415 -14.97 -18.45 2.62
C THR A 415 -14.63 -19.92 2.43
N ILE A 416 -13.86 -20.24 1.39
CA ILE A 416 -13.27 -21.57 1.22
C ILE A 416 -11.83 -21.54 1.70
N TYR A 417 -11.46 -22.56 2.46
CA TYR A 417 -10.08 -22.87 2.80
C TYR A 417 -9.68 -24.21 2.17
N ILE A 418 -8.61 -24.23 1.39
CA ILE A 418 -8.06 -25.44 0.78
C ILE A 418 -6.66 -25.66 1.33
N ARG A 419 -6.40 -26.89 1.80
CA ARG A 419 -5.05 -27.38 2.12
C ARG A 419 -4.72 -28.53 1.17
N SER A 420 -3.62 -28.45 0.44
CA SER A 420 -3.17 -29.51 -0.47
C SER A 420 -1.70 -29.87 -0.22
N ASN A 421 -1.37 -31.14 -0.40
CA ASN A 421 -0.01 -31.67 -0.42
C ASN A 421 0.06 -32.82 -1.44
N PRO A 422 1.22 -33.47 -1.65
CA PRO A 422 1.37 -34.50 -2.67
C PRO A 422 0.46 -35.73 -2.55
N THR A 423 -0.16 -35.98 -1.39
CA THR A 423 -0.96 -37.19 -1.15
C THR A 423 -2.45 -36.92 -0.93
N PHE A 424 -2.83 -35.70 -0.53
CA PHE A 424 -4.23 -35.34 -0.33
C PHE A 424 -4.51 -33.86 -0.54
N ALA A 425 -5.79 -33.55 -0.76
CA ALA A 425 -6.33 -32.21 -0.70
C ALA A 425 -7.55 -32.19 0.23
N HIS A 426 -7.69 -31.14 1.04
CA HIS A 426 -8.80 -30.95 1.97
C HIS A 426 -9.40 -29.57 1.76
N ALA A 427 -10.67 -29.51 1.40
CA ALA A 427 -11.43 -28.27 1.28
C ALA A 427 -12.40 -28.11 2.45
N PHE A 428 -12.55 -26.88 2.93
CA PHE A 428 -13.49 -26.49 3.98
C PHE A 428 -14.27 -25.26 3.51
N LEU A 429 -15.59 -25.25 3.71
CA LEU A 429 -16.45 -24.08 3.52
C LEU A 429 -16.84 -23.51 4.88
N TYR A 430 -16.45 -22.27 5.15
CA TYR A 430 -16.78 -21.52 6.36
C TYR A 430 -17.83 -20.45 6.11
N THR A 431 -18.62 -20.12 7.13
CA THR A 431 -19.59 -19.02 7.08
C THR A 431 -19.79 -18.30 8.40
N THR A 432 -20.20 -17.04 8.33
CA THR A 432 -20.76 -16.28 9.47
C THR A 432 -22.27 -16.10 9.39
N GLU A 433 -22.93 -16.79 8.45
CA GLU A 433 -24.39 -16.86 8.37
C GLU A 433 -24.96 -17.41 9.69
N ARG A 434 -26.07 -16.81 10.14
CA ARG A 434 -26.74 -17.31 11.34
C ARG A 434 -27.37 -18.67 11.05
N PRO A 435 -27.15 -19.69 11.90
CA PRO A 435 -27.81 -20.99 11.78
C PRO A 435 -29.32 -20.86 11.69
N VAL A 436 -29.95 -21.66 10.83
CA VAL A 436 -31.41 -21.82 10.79
C VAL A 436 -31.83 -22.93 11.76
N ASP A 437 -32.72 -22.61 12.70
CA ASP A 437 -33.21 -23.56 13.71
C ASP A 437 -33.86 -24.79 13.07
N GLY A 438 -33.57 -25.98 13.62
CA GLY A 438 -34.13 -27.25 13.17
C GLY A 438 -33.57 -27.78 11.84
N LYS A 439 -32.52 -27.17 11.29
CA LYS A 439 -31.77 -27.68 10.13
C LYS A 439 -30.42 -28.25 10.56
N GLU A 440 -29.94 -29.25 9.84
CA GLU A 440 -28.66 -29.93 10.10
C GLU A 440 -27.71 -29.81 8.90
N GLY A 441 -26.40 -29.92 9.17
CA GLY A 441 -25.33 -29.88 8.16
C GLY A 441 -25.36 -28.61 7.31
N ALA A 442 -25.15 -28.74 6.01
CA ALA A 442 -25.17 -27.60 5.09
C ALA A 442 -26.53 -26.89 5.03
N ALA A 443 -27.64 -27.58 5.33
CA ALA A 443 -28.98 -26.97 5.35
C ALA A 443 -29.15 -25.95 6.48
N THR A 444 -28.26 -25.96 7.48
CA THR A 444 -28.19 -24.96 8.55
C THR A 444 -27.79 -23.57 8.02
N PHE A 445 -27.15 -23.49 6.84
CA PHE A 445 -26.61 -22.25 6.26
C PHE A 445 -27.01 -22.08 4.77
N PRO A 446 -28.33 -21.94 4.47
CA PRO A 446 -28.85 -22.01 3.11
C PRO A 446 -28.35 -20.89 2.19
N GLN A 447 -28.06 -19.69 2.70
CA GLN A 447 -27.55 -18.59 1.88
C GLN A 447 -26.11 -18.88 1.42
N THR A 448 -25.30 -19.44 2.31
CA THR A 448 -23.93 -19.85 2.01
C THR A 448 -23.90 -20.94 0.96
N VAL A 449 -24.75 -21.98 1.11
CA VAL A 449 -24.88 -23.05 0.11
C VAL A 449 -25.27 -22.48 -1.25
N ARG A 450 -26.21 -21.52 -1.30
CA ARG A 450 -26.62 -20.87 -2.55
C ARG A 450 -25.46 -20.14 -3.22
N VAL A 451 -24.72 -19.33 -2.46
CA VAL A 451 -23.55 -18.59 -2.96
C VAL A 451 -22.48 -19.53 -3.49
N ALA A 452 -22.13 -20.57 -2.72
CA ALA A 452 -21.11 -21.54 -3.11
C ALA A 452 -21.46 -22.23 -4.43
N ARG A 453 -22.67 -22.78 -4.55
CA ARG A 453 -23.15 -23.41 -5.78
C ARG A 453 -23.16 -22.45 -6.97
N GLN A 454 -23.60 -21.22 -6.77
CA GLN A 454 -23.71 -20.23 -7.83
C GLN A 454 -22.34 -19.82 -8.37
N LEU A 455 -21.34 -19.61 -7.50
CA LEU A 455 -20.02 -19.14 -7.91
C LEU A 455 -19.13 -20.27 -8.41
N MET A 456 -19.15 -21.43 -7.74
CA MET A 456 -18.26 -22.54 -8.03
C MET A 456 -18.76 -23.42 -9.19
N GLY A 457 -20.09 -23.46 -9.42
CA GLY A 457 -20.68 -24.38 -10.42
C GLY A 457 -20.30 -25.83 -10.12
N ASP A 458 -19.78 -26.53 -11.11
CA ASP A 458 -19.39 -27.94 -11.00
C ASP A 458 -18.26 -28.16 -9.97
N ASP A 459 -17.42 -27.15 -9.70
CA ASP A 459 -16.38 -27.25 -8.69
C ASP A 459 -16.94 -27.42 -7.27
N ALA A 460 -18.22 -27.06 -7.04
CA ALA A 460 -18.88 -27.29 -5.75
C ALA A 460 -18.98 -28.78 -5.42
N VAL A 461 -19.29 -29.61 -6.44
CA VAL A 461 -19.38 -31.08 -6.28
C VAL A 461 -18.01 -31.68 -6.13
N VAL A 462 -17.01 -31.15 -6.85
CA VAL A 462 -15.62 -31.62 -6.70
C VAL A 462 -15.06 -31.31 -5.32
N ALA A 463 -15.37 -30.13 -4.78
CA ALA A 463 -14.81 -29.68 -3.50
C ALA A 463 -15.55 -30.20 -2.26
N PHE A 464 -16.84 -30.53 -2.38
CA PHE A 464 -17.68 -30.91 -1.23
C PHE A 464 -18.59 -32.14 -1.47
N GLY A 465 -18.48 -32.81 -2.62
CA GLY A 465 -19.35 -33.91 -3.01
C GLY A 465 -20.81 -33.49 -3.01
N ASN A 466 -21.68 -34.35 -2.49
CA ASN A 466 -23.12 -34.08 -2.38
C ASN A 466 -23.48 -33.36 -1.06
N GLN A 467 -22.52 -32.88 -0.26
CA GLN A 467 -22.82 -32.23 1.02
C GLN A 467 -23.62 -30.93 0.84
N LEU A 468 -23.39 -30.23 -0.27
CA LEU A 468 -24.15 -29.04 -0.62
C LEU A 468 -25.51 -29.38 -1.24
N ASP A 469 -25.85 -30.66 -1.46
CA ASP A 469 -27.12 -31.15 -2.02
C ASP A 469 -28.33 -31.11 -1.11
N VAL A 470 -28.48 -29.95 -0.47
CA VAL A 470 -29.63 -29.62 0.36
C VAL A 470 -30.64 -28.79 -0.42
N ALA A 471 -31.92 -28.99 -0.11
CA ALA A 471 -32.99 -28.16 -0.64
C ALA A 471 -32.81 -26.73 -0.11
N VAL A 472 -32.59 -25.78 -1.02
CA VAL A 472 -32.52 -24.35 -0.69
C VAL A 472 -33.82 -23.70 -1.16
N ASP A 473 -34.56 -23.09 -0.24
CA ASP A 473 -35.79 -22.39 -0.58
C ASP A 473 -35.51 -21.29 -1.62
N LYS A 474 -36.33 -21.25 -2.67
CA LYS A 474 -36.30 -20.19 -3.68
C LYS A 474 -36.99 -18.97 -3.07
N HIS A 475 -36.20 -18.02 -2.59
CA HIS A 475 -36.69 -16.73 -2.12
C HIS A 475 -36.60 -15.68 -3.22
#